data_AF-A0A7S1X0N3-F1
#
_entry.id   AF-A0A7S1X0N3-F1
#
_cell.length_a   1.000
_cell.length_b   1.000
_cell.length_c   1.000
_cell.angle_alpha   90.00
_cell.angle_beta   90.00
_cell.angle_gamma   90.00
#
_symmetry.space_group_name_H-M   'P 1'
#
loop_
_entity.id
_entity.type
_entity.pdbx_description
1 polymer ?
#
loop_
_entity_poly.entity_id
_entity_poly.type
_entity_poly.pdbx_seq_one_letter_code
_entity_poly.pdbx_strand_id
1 'polypeptide(L)'
;EKRTRHRHICHSTIAHRHRLDGFSRKASPSPLIKRGRHEVVVAMMTSVLLIGLLVLSDLTIGGNAARTFSGSSSNKISLERGSRRGDEAGIVPLAEAPKELNNRPLVGIVSQALPPSLAVNQSYIAASYVKFVEMAGGRAVPFTHDMTEAQVVERFNQVNAILLPGGGAIMEPGHGYYDISSMLLKLAIQANDRGDFFPMLGTCLGFEFFTVAISGNTSILGNFDAGNIASRLEFTPDAAGSRFFSTFSPELMARMADAPLTMENHQFAISPRTFLGDPALSRFFRVLSTSKDKQGVEYVSTVEAREYPFLATQWHAEKNAFEWASYQANPHSPEAVEVTFSLARNLLNMARRNFHKPVSIDAELALQIYNYPVLYSGR
;
A
#
# COMPACT_ATOMS: atom_id res chain seq x y z
N GLU A 1 27.68 -5.83 58.31
CA GLU A 1 26.40 -6.03 57.60
C GLU A 1 26.58 -5.80 56.11
N LYS A 2 26.23 -6.82 55.30
CA LYS A 2 26.35 -6.80 53.83
C LYS A 2 25.16 -6.06 53.22
N ARG A 3 25.41 -5.00 52.44
CA ARG A 3 24.42 -4.38 51.54
C ARG A 3 24.51 -5.02 50.16
N THR A 4 23.51 -5.84 49.81
CA THR A 4 23.26 -6.37 48.48
C THR A 4 22.51 -5.35 47.63
N ARG A 5 23.13 -4.83 46.56
CA ARG A 5 22.42 -4.14 45.48
C ARG A 5 22.11 -5.15 44.37
N HIS A 6 20.83 -5.40 44.12
CA HIS A 6 20.37 -6.13 42.94
C HIS A 6 20.49 -5.21 41.73
N ARG A 7 21.26 -5.60 40.71
CA ARG A 7 21.22 -5.02 39.36
C ARG A 7 20.49 -6.01 38.46
N HIS A 8 19.34 -5.61 37.95
CA HIS A 8 18.68 -6.29 36.84
C HIS A 8 19.54 -6.11 35.58
N ILE A 9 19.92 -7.23 34.98
CA ILE A 9 20.62 -7.29 33.69
C ILE A 9 19.54 -7.45 32.62
N CYS A 10 19.30 -6.41 31.83
CA CYS A 10 18.63 -6.53 30.54
C CYS A 10 19.61 -7.17 29.56
N HIS A 11 19.26 -8.34 29.01
CA HIS A 11 19.96 -8.91 27.86
C HIS A 11 19.35 -8.35 26.57
N SER A 12 20.11 -7.51 25.88
CA SER A 12 19.90 -7.19 24.47
C SER A 12 21.27 -7.13 23.78
N THR A 13 21.60 -8.16 22.99
CA THR A 13 22.76 -8.10 22.10
C THR A 13 22.53 -8.94 20.85
N ILE A 14 22.26 -8.28 19.72
CA ILE A 14 22.91 -8.62 18.45
C ILE A 14 23.50 -7.31 17.94
N ALA A 15 24.80 -7.13 18.19
CA ALA A 15 25.57 -5.99 17.71
C ALA A 15 26.35 -6.43 16.46
N HIS A 16 26.05 -5.86 15.30
CA HIS A 16 26.93 -5.95 14.14
C HIS A 16 28.17 -5.07 14.37
N ARG A 17 29.34 -5.70 14.54
CA ARG A 17 30.64 -5.02 14.58
C ARG A 17 31.07 -4.66 13.16
N HIS A 18 31.19 -3.37 12.87
CA HIS A 18 32.07 -2.88 11.79
C HIS A 18 33.50 -2.76 12.34
N ARG A 19 34.46 -3.42 11.69
CA ARG A 19 35.90 -3.29 11.98
C ARG A 19 36.51 -2.36 10.92
N LEU A 20 36.95 -1.19 11.34
CA LEU A 20 37.83 -0.32 10.57
C LEU A 20 39.23 -0.46 11.16
N ASP A 21 40.16 -1.06 10.42
CA ASP A 21 41.58 -1.04 10.76
C ASP A 21 42.32 -0.40 9.58
N GLY A 22 42.96 0.75 9.84
CA GLY A 22 43.90 1.38 8.94
C GLY A 22 45.32 1.25 9.50
N PHE A 23 46.29 0.95 8.63
CA PHE A 23 47.71 1.26 8.86
C PHE A 23 48.42 1.53 7.53
N SER A 24 49.25 2.57 7.53
CA SER A 24 49.98 3.18 6.42
C SER A 24 51.46 2.78 6.44
N ARG A 25 52.12 2.64 5.26
CA ARG A 25 53.46 3.21 4.94
C ARG A 25 53.94 2.96 3.48
N LYS A 26 54.16 4.09 2.78
CA LYS A 26 55.25 4.51 1.83
C LYS A 26 55.62 3.73 0.53
N ALA A 27 55.11 4.25 -0.60
CA ALA A 27 55.73 4.77 -1.86
C ALA A 27 56.98 4.16 -2.56
N SER A 28 56.88 3.96 -3.90
CA SER A 28 57.68 4.58 -5.01
C SER A 28 57.23 3.99 -6.41
N PRO A 29 57.59 4.52 -7.62
CA PRO A 29 56.62 5.12 -8.57
C PRO A 29 56.44 4.47 -9.97
N SER A 30 55.26 4.69 -10.58
CA SER A 30 54.92 4.95 -12.02
C SER A 30 55.41 4.01 -13.16
N PRO A 31 54.61 3.73 -14.23
CA PRO A 31 54.10 4.77 -15.14
C PRO A 31 52.64 4.66 -15.64
N LEU A 32 52.12 5.86 -15.90
CA LEU A 32 51.05 6.30 -16.82
C LEU A 32 50.49 5.28 -17.82
N ILE A 33 49.17 5.03 -17.75
CA ILE A 33 48.31 4.78 -18.92
C ILE A 33 47.03 5.64 -18.80
N LYS A 34 46.68 6.29 -19.91
CA LYS A 34 45.71 7.38 -20.05
C LYS A 34 44.24 6.95 -19.84
N ARG A 35 43.47 7.93 -19.35
CA ARG A 35 42.01 7.95 -19.14
C ARG A 35 41.21 7.66 -20.40
N GLY A 36 40.12 6.90 -20.25
CA GLY A 36 38.88 7.07 -21.01
C GLY A 36 37.75 7.35 -20.01
N ARG A 37 37.21 8.58 -20.03
CA ARG A 37 36.00 8.96 -19.28
C ARG A 37 34.80 8.53 -20.11
N HIS A 38 33.94 7.69 -19.55
CA HIS A 38 32.53 7.63 -19.97
C HIS A 38 31.70 8.20 -18.83
N GLU A 39 31.33 9.47 -18.98
CA GLU A 39 30.25 10.09 -18.21
C GLU A 39 28.94 9.44 -18.67
N VAL A 40 28.29 8.68 -17.78
CA VAL A 40 26.90 8.28 -17.96
C VAL A 40 26.06 9.37 -17.32
N VAL A 41 25.57 10.28 -18.16
CA VAL A 41 24.49 11.21 -17.83
C VAL A 41 23.21 10.39 -17.76
N VAL A 42 22.69 10.11 -16.56
CA VAL A 42 21.33 9.59 -16.39
C VAL A 42 20.39 10.78 -16.46
N ALA A 43 19.74 10.95 -17.61
CA ALA A 43 18.70 11.95 -17.80
C ALA A 43 17.41 11.50 -17.09
N MET A 44 16.92 12.34 -16.19
CA MET A 44 15.54 12.37 -15.74
C MET A 44 14.60 12.60 -16.92
N MET A 45 13.48 11.88 -17.00
CA MET A 45 12.32 12.35 -17.78
C MET A 45 11.02 12.10 -17.02
N THR A 46 10.40 13.23 -16.67
CA THR A 46 8.96 13.45 -16.53
C THR A 46 8.25 13.08 -17.82
N SER A 47 7.29 12.16 -17.78
CA SER A 47 6.46 11.82 -18.94
C SER A 47 5.33 12.83 -19.09
N VAL A 48 5.49 13.75 -20.05
CA VAL A 48 4.37 14.45 -20.71
C VAL A 48 4.20 13.77 -22.05
N LEU A 49 3.09 13.06 -22.28
CA LEU A 49 2.73 12.56 -23.61
C LEU A 49 1.50 13.29 -24.12
N LEU A 50 1.73 14.07 -25.18
CA LEU A 50 0.72 14.68 -26.03
C LEU A 50 0.22 13.62 -27.02
N ILE A 51 -1.09 13.34 -27.09
CA ILE A 51 -1.67 12.52 -28.17
C ILE A 51 -2.46 13.45 -29.10
N GLY A 52 -1.96 13.60 -30.32
CA GLY A 52 -2.66 14.23 -31.44
C GLY A 52 -3.36 13.19 -32.31
N LEU A 53 -4.61 13.48 -32.67
CA LEU A 53 -5.41 12.76 -33.67
C LEU A 53 -4.70 12.64 -35.02
N LEU A 54 -4.91 11.50 -35.70
CA LEU A 54 -5.08 11.45 -37.16
C LEU A 54 -5.99 10.26 -37.52
N VAL A 55 -6.85 10.49 -38.51
CA VAL A 55 -7.98 9.67 -38.95
C VAL A 55 -7.82 9.38 -40.46
N LEU A 56 -8.30 8.19 -40.88
CA LEU A 56 -8.52 7.64 -42.23
C LEU A 56 -7.26 7.17 -43.01
N SER A 57 -7.24 6.04 -43.73
CA SER A 57 -8.30 5.40 -44.54
C SER A 57 -8.10 3.88 -44.76
N ASP A 58 -9.20 3.24 -45.17
CA ASP A 58 -9.45 1.80 -45.47
C ASP A 58 -8.47 1.05 -46.39
N LEU A 59 -8.40 -0.29 -46.22
CA LEU A 59 -8.82 -1.26 -47.25
C LEU A 59 -8.88 -2.71 -46.71
N THR A 60 -10.01 -3.35 -47.00
CA THR A 60 -10.41 -4.74 -46.69
C THR A 60 -9.79 -5.79 -47.65
N ILE A 61 -9.62 -7.04 -47.17
CA ILE A 61 -10.21 -8.31 -47.68
C ILE A 61 -9.39 -9.53 -47.21
N GLY A 62 -10.09 -10.58 -46.76
CA GLY A 62 -9.61 -11.97 -46.89
C GLY A 62 -9.65 -12.81 -45.60
N GLY A 63 -10.76 -13.52 -45.36
CA GLY A 63 -10.93 -14.37 -44.18
C GLY A 63 -10.31 -15.78 -44.28
N ASN A 64 -10.20 -16.43 -43.13
CA ASN A 64 -10.74 -17.78 -42.94
C ASN A 64 -10.81 -18.15 -41.46
N ALA A 65 -11.81 -18.97 -41.13
CA ALA A 65 -12.22 -19.36 -39.80
C ALA A 65 -11.23 -20.32 -39.11
N ALA A 66 -11.01 -20.12 -37.81
CA ALA A 66 -10.68 -21.20 -36.87
C ALA A 66 -11.28 -20.91 -35.49
N ARG A 67 -11.97 -21.94 -35.00
CA ARG A 67 -12.86 -22.05 -33.83
C ARG A 67 -12.24 -21.66 -32.47
N THR A 68 -13.01 -20.83 -31.76
CA THR A 68 -13.42 -20.94 -30.33
C THR A 68 -12.38 -21.30 -29.26
N PHE A 69 -12.12 -20.34 -28.36
CA PHE A 69 -12.28 -20.56 -26.92
C PHE A 69 -12.67 -19.22 -26.26
N SER A 70 -13.98 -18.96 -26.19
CA SER A 70 -14.54 -17.84 -25.45
C SER A 70 -14.61 -18.20 -23.97
N GLY A 71 -13.60 -17.78 -23.21
CA GLY A 71 -13.60 -17.78 -21.75
C GLY A 71 -13.53 -16.36 -21.22
N SER A 72 -14.48 -15.50 -21.58
CA SER A 72 -14.67 -14.22 -20.91
C SER A 72 -15.37 -14.47 -19.58
N SER A 73 -14.60 -14.81 -18.54
CA SER A 73 -15.08 -14.66 -17.18
C SER A 73 -15.07 -13.17 -16.87
N SER A 74 -16.24 -12.54 -16.96
CA SER A 74 -16.44 -11.22 -16.39
C SER A 74 -16.04 -11.27 -14.90
N ASN A 75 -14.90 -10.67 -14.56
CA ASN A 75 -14.45 -10.45 -13.18
C ASN A 75 -15.31 -9.39 -12.48
N LYS A 76 -16.63 -9.54 -12.52
CA LYS A 76 -17.49 -8.86 -11.55
C LYS A 76 -17.33 -9.63 -10.26
N ILE A 77 -16.72 -9.00 -9.25
CA ILE A 77 -16.83 -9.44 -7.86
C ILE A 77 -18.33 -9.41 -7.56
N SER A 78 -18.97 -10.58 -7.62
CA SER A 78 -20.42 -10.69 -7.40
C SER A 78 -20.68 -10.47 -5.92
N LEU A 79 -21.02 -9.23 -5.56
CA LEU A 79 -21.52 -8.85 -4.23
C LEU A 79 -22.99 -9.30 -4.11
N GLU A 80 -23.25 -10.60 -4.25
CA GLU A 80 -24.59 -11.16 -4.03
C GLU A 80 -24.74 -11.62 -2.58
N ARG A 81 -24.91 -10.65 -1.67
CA ARG A 81 -25.68 -10.87 -0.44
C ARG A 81 -26.86 -9.92 -0.41
N GLY A 82 -28.03 -10.54 -0.21
CA GLY A 82 -29.32 -9.90 -0.19
C GLY A 82 -29.41 -8.80 0.86
N SER A 83 -29.86 -7.65 0.37
CA SER A 83 -30.40 -6.53 1.13
C SER A 83 -31.18 -7.02 2.36
N ARG A 84 -30.63 -6.75 3.55
CA ARG A 84 -31.50 -6.45 4.68
C ARG A 84 -32.04 -5.05 4.42
N ARG A 85 -33.32 -4.97 4.01
CA ARG A 85 -34.08 -3.73 4.01
C ARG A 85 -34.02 -3.14 5.42
N GLY A 86 -33.56 -1.92 5.52
CA GLY A 86 -33.50 -1.15 6.75
C GLY A 86 -32.80 0.16 6.48
N ASP A 87 -33.60 1.18 6.16
CA ASP A 87 -33.18 2.57 6.10
C ASP A 87 -32.67 3.00 7.48
N GLU A 88 -31.37 2.81 7.73
CA GLU A 88 -30.60 3.53 8.74
C GLU A 88 -29.13 3.47 8.33
N ALA A 89 -28.53 4.62 8.04
CA ALA A 89 -27.13 4.79 7.65
C ALA A 89 -26.14 4.53 8.80
N GLY A 90 -26.42 3.52 9.62
CA GLY A 90 -25.61 3.09 10.75
C GLY A 90 -24.40 2.27 10.33
N ILE A 91 -23.33 2.36 11.13
CA ILE A 91 -22.18 1.46 11.01
C ILE A 91 -22.66 0.06 11.34
N VAL A 92 -22.58 -0.88 10.38
CA VAL A 92 -22.73 -2.31 10.72
C VAL A 92 -21.56 -2.66 11.64
N PRO A 93 -21.80 -3.05 12.89
CA PRO A 93 -20.72 -3.45 13.78
C PRO A 93 -19.98 -4.61 13.14
N LEU A 94 -18.68 -4.47 12.94
CA LEU A 94 -17.85 -5.63 12.57
C LEU A 94 -17.98 -6.69 13.66
N ALA A 95 -17.72 -7.95 13.31
CA ALA A 95 -17.70 -9.07 14.27
C ALA A 95 -17.01 -8.65 15.57
N GLU A 96 -17.52 -9.05 16.74
CA GLU A 96 -16.97 -8.62 18.03
C GLU A 96 -15.47 -8.92 18.12
N ALA A 97 -14.73 -8.07 18.84
CA ALA A 97 -13.32 -8.32 19.08
C ALA A 97 -13.15 -9.64 19.86
N PRO A 98 -12.20 -10.52 19.48
CA PRO A 98 -11.96 -11.75 20.21
C PRO A 98 -11.47 -11.45 21.64
N LYS A 99 -11.74 -12.38 22.56
CA LYS A 99 -11.29 -12.28 23.96
C LYS A 99 -9.77 -12.26 24.11
N GLU A 100 -9.07 -12.91 23.19
CA GLU A 100 -7.61 -12.93 23.12
C GLU A 100 -7.16 -12.26 21.82
N LEU A 101 -5.98 -11.64 21.84
CA LEU A 101 -5.38 -11.01 20.67
C LEU A 101 -4.15 -11.79 20.21
N ASN A 102 -3.97 -11.90 18.90
CA ASN A 102 -2.72 -12.38 18.32
C ASN A 102 -1.64 -11.29 18.46
N ASN A 103 -0.76 -11.42 19.45
CA ASN A 103 0.32 -10.46 19.71
C ASN A 103 1.54 -10.59 18.78
N ARG A 104 1.47 -11.42 17.73
CA ARG A 104 2.55 -11.61 16.76
C ARG A 104 2.04 -11.52 15.31
N PRO A 105 1.34 -10.43 14.92
CA PRO A 105 0.72 -10.35 13.60
C PRO A 105 1.77 -10.33 12.48
N LEU A 106 1.48 -11.04 11.40
CA LEU A 106 2.17 -11.00 10.11
C LEU A 106 1.32 -10.19 9.13
N VAL A 107 1.91 -9.22 8.43
CA VAL A 107 1.22 -8.39 7.45
C VAL A 107 1.81 -8.65 6.08
N GLY A 108 0.97 -9.12 5.16
CA GLY A 108 1.35 -9.27 3.75
C GLY A 108 1.50 -7.92 3.07
N ILE A 109 2.56 -7.71 2.29
CA ILE A 109 2.76 -6.50 1.49
C ILE A 109 2.94 -6.92 0.02
N VAL A 110 2.08 -6.41 -0.86
CA VAL A 110 2.12 -6.77 -2.28
C VAL A 110 3.26 -6.03 -2.98
N SER A 111 4.13 -6.76 -3.69
CA SER A 111 5.18 -6.18 -4.51
C SER A 111 4.65 -5.73 -5.87
N GLN A 112 5.40 -4.88 -6.54
CA GLN A 112 5.11 -4.46 -7.90
C GLN A 112 6.31 -4.68 -8.80
N ALA A 113 6.08 -5.00 -10.08
CA ALA A 113 7.15 -5.18 -11.06
C ALA A 113 8.02 -3.91 -11.15
N LEU A 114 9.32 -4.10 -11.28
CA LEU A 114 10.21 -3.03 -11.71
C LEU A 114 10.02 -2.78 -13.21
N PRO A 115 10.14 -1.53 -13.67
CA PRO A 115 10.24 -1.24 -15.09
C PRO A 115 11.35 -2.09 -15.73
N PRO A 116 11.15 -2.66 -16.94
CA PRO A 116 12.18 -3.43 -17.63
C PRO A 116 13.49 -2.66 -17.85
N SER A 117 13.43 -1.33 -17.87
CA SER A 117 14.59 -0.43 -17.96
C SER A 117 15.48 -0.44 -16.70
N LEU A 118 14.92 -0.79 -15.54
CA LEU A 118 15.67 -0.89 -14.28
C LEU A 118 16.11 -2.34 -14.01
N ALA A 119 15.19 -3.29 -14.17
CA ALA A 119 15.48 -4.71 -14.03
C ALA A 119 14.38 -5.55 -14.69
N VAL A 120 14.79 -6.56 -15.45
CA VAL A 120 13.87 -7.53 -16.06
C VAL A 120 13.48 -8.58 -15.03
N ASN A 121 12.19 -8.91 -14.95
CA ASN A 121 11.63 -9.95 -14.06
C ASN A 121 11.97 -9.77 -12.58
N GLN A 122 12.11 -8.53 -12.13
CA GLN A 122 12.26 -8.21 -10.72
C GLN A 122 11.06 -7.40 -10.24
N SER A 123 10.77 -7.51 -8.94
CA SER A 123 9.75 -6.72 -8.28
C SER A 123 10.33 -6.03 -7.06
N TYR A 124 9.64 -5.02 -6.56
CA TYR A 124 10.08 -4.27 -5.39
C TYR A 124 8.92 -4.00 -4.43
N ILE A 125 9.30 -3.76 -3.17
CA ILE A 125 8.49 -3.15 -2.13
C ILE A 125 9.34 -2.00 -1.58
N ALA A 126 8.80 -0.78 -1.53
CA ALA A 126 9.53 0.32 -0.91
C ALA A 126 9.69 0.04 0.60
N ALA A 127 10.92 0.22 1.12
CA ALA A 127 11.26 -0.14 2.49
C ALA A 127 10.46 0.67 3.53
N SER A 128 9.92 1.83 3.16
CA SER A 128 9.02 2.62 4.01
C SER A 128 7.73 1.86 4.39
N TYR A 129 7.15 1.05 3.52
CA TYR A 129 5.99 0.21 3.87
C TYR A 129 6.34 -0.90 4.85
N VAL A 130 7.55 -1.46 4.75
CA VAL A 130 8.05 -2.45 5.71
C VAL A 130 8.20 -1.81 7.10
N LYS A 131 8.88 -0.66 7.15
CA LYS A 131 9.07 0.12 8.40
C LYS A 131 7.74 0.58 9.00
N PHE A 132 6.77 0.94 8.16
CA PHE A 132 5.40 1.27 8.57
C PHE A 132 4.70 0.11 9.28
N VAL A 133 4.87 -1.12 8.81
CA VAL A 133 4.34 -2.31 9.52
C VAL A 133 5.09 -2.53 10.84
N GLU A 134 6.42 -2.45 10.81
CA GLU A 134 7.27 -2.76 11.96
C GLU A 134 7.10 -1.75 13.12
N MET A 135 6.90 -0.46 12.81
CA MET A 135 6.78 0.58 13.84
C MET A 135 5.59 0.38 14.79
N ALA A 136 4.56 -0.36 14.36
CA ALA A 136 3.38 -0.69 15.15
C ALA A 136 3.40 -2.13 15.72
N GLY A 137 4.56 -2.79 15.70
CA GLY A 137 4.77 -4.13 16.25
C GLY A 137 4.26 -5.26 15.35
N GLY A 138 4.27 -5.04 14.03
CA GLY A 138 4.02 -6.06 13.01
C GLY A 138 5.29 -6.66 12.44
N ARG A 139 5.13 -7.72 11.65
CA ARG A 139 6.21 -8.31 10.84
C ARG A 139 5.74 -8.41 9.39
N ALA A 140 6.56 -7.94 8.46
CA ALA A 140 6.18 -7.90 7.05
C ALA A 140 6.49 -9.22 6.33
N VAL A 141 5.59 -9.62 5.43
CA VAL A 141 5.69 -10.78 4.56
C VAL A 141 5.46 -10.32 3.12
N PRO A 142 6.40 -10.50 2.18
CA PRO A 142 6.19 -10.09 0.80
C PRO A 142 5.20 -11.02 0.09
N PHE A 143 4.30 -10.44 -0.70
CA PHE A 143 3.50 -11.12 -1.72
C PHE A 143 4.03 -10.68 -3.08
N THR A 144 4.75 -11.54 -3.79
CA THR A 144 5.34 -11.15 -5.06
C THR A 144 4.27 -11.11 -6.15
N HIS A 145 4.40 -10.15 -7.07
CA HIS A 145 3.43 -9.92 -8.16
C HIS A 145 3.22 -11.11 -9.12
N ASP A 146 4.08 -12.13 -9.05
CA ASP A 146 4.16 -13.29 -9.95
C ASP A 146 3.79 -14.61 -9.26
N MET A 147 3.27 -14.56 -8.03
CA MET A 147 2.81 -15.76 -7.33
C MET A 147 1.65 -16.43 -8.07
N THR A 148 1.68 -17.76 -8.11
CA THR A 148 0.54 -18.57 -8.53
C THR A 148 -0.62 -18.46 -7.54
N GLU A 149 -1.84 -18.74 -7.99
CA GLU A 149 -3.04 -18.75 -7.14
C GLU A 149 -2.85 -19.63 -5.89
N ALA A 150 -2.29 -20.83 -6.06
CA ALA A 150 -2.03 -21.75 -4.95
C ALA A 150 -1.10 -21.14 -3.89
N GLN A 151 -0.03 -20.46 -4.32
CA GLN A 151 0.90 -19.78 -3.41
C GLN A 151 0.23 -18.59 -2.72
N VAL A 152 -0.63 -17.84 -3.42
CA VAL A 152 -1.37 -16.72 -2.82
C VAL A 152 -2.31 -17.23 -1.74
N VAL A 153 -3.08 -18.28 -2.01
CA VAL A 153 -4.01 -18.90 -1.05
C VAL A 153 -3.24 -19.45 0.15
N GLU A 154 -2.15 -20.19 -0.09
CA GLU A 154 -1.31 -20.73 0.98
C GLU A 154 -0.76 -19.63 1.89
N ARG A 155 -0.23 -18.54 1.31
CA ARG A 155 0.34 -17.44 2.09
C ARG A 155 -0.71 -16.59 2.78
N PHE A 156 -1.88 -16.39 2.16
CA PHE A 156 -3.01 -15.67 2.76
C PHE A 156 -3.45 -16.29 4.08
N ASN A 157 -3.52 -17.62 4.14
CA ASN A 157 -3.88 -18.37 5.36
C ASN A 157 -2.84 -18.29 6.50
N GLN A 158 -1.68 -17.68 6.23
CA GLN A 158 -0.57 -17.56 7.17
C GLN A 158 -0.32 -16.12 7.65
N VAL A 159 -0.94 -15.12 7.01
CA VAL A 159 -0.83 -13.71 7.38
C VAL A 159 -2.14 -13.20 7.98
N ASN A 160 -2.06 -12.09 8.70
CA ASN A 160 -3.16 -11.54 9.49
C ASN A 160 -3.77 -10.25 8.91
N ALA A 161 -3.14 -9.67 7.89
CA ALA A 161 -3.62 -8.50 7.16
C ALA A 161 -2.91 -8.40 5.80
N ILE A 162 -3.48 -7.62 4.89
CA ILE A 162 -2.82 -7.23 3.63
C ILE A 162 -2.67 -5.72 3.56
N LEU A 163 -1.48 -5.27 3.15
CA LEU A 163 -1.17 -3.90 2.75
C LEU A 163 -0.92 -3.87 1.25
N LEU A 164 -1.71 -3.06 0.55
CA LEU A 164 -1.55 -2.75 -0.87
C LEU A 164 -0.82 -1.41 -0.99
N PRO A 165 0.49 -1.41 -1.26
CA PRO A 165 1.28 -0.18 -1.29
C PRO A 165 0.98 0.66 -2.53
N GLY A 166 1.36 1.93 -2.47
CA GLY A 166 1.39 2.81 -3.63
C GLY A 166 2.44 2.38 -4.67
N GLY A 167 2.38 2.95 -5.87
CA GLY A 167 3.23 2.55 -6.96
C GLY A 167 2.78 3.10 -8.31
N GLY A 168 3.30 2.50 -9.37
CA GLY A 168 2.95 2.83 -10.76
C GLY A 168 2.65 1.60 -11.61
N ALA A 169 2.11 0.54 -10.99
CA ALA A 169 1.74 -0.67 -11.74
C ALA A 169 0.46 -0.43 -12.55
N ILE A 170 0.25 -1.25 -13.58
CA ILE A 170 -0.95 -1.20 -14.42
C ILE A 170 -2.13 -1.82 -13.67
N MET A 171 -3.26 -1.09 -13.60
CA MET A 171 -4.48 -1.48 -12.87
C MET A 171 -5.49 -2.20 -13.76
N GLU A 172 -5.03 -3.23 -14.48
CA GLU A 172 -5.87 -4.01 -15.40
C GLU A 172 -5.60 -5.52 -15.25
N PRO A 173 -6.61 -6.38 -15.53
CA PRO A 173 -6.43 -7.83 -15.54
C PRO A 173 -5.24 -8.29 -16.41
N GLY A 174 -4.51 -9.30 -15.95
CA GLY A 174 -3.31 -9.81 -16.64
C GLY A 174 -2.02 -9.12 -16.20
N HIS A 175 -2.09 -8.18 -15.25
CA HIS A 175 -0.93 -7.52 -14.66
C HIS A 175 -0.77 -7.93 -13.20
N GLY A 176 0.45 -8.36 -12.84
CA GLY A 176 0.70 -9.06 -11.57
C GLY A 176 0.22 -8.35 -10.31
N TYR A 177 0.43 -7.03 -10.18
CA TYR A 177 -0.08 -6.30 -9.00
C TYR A 177 -1.61 -6.35 -8.92
N TYR A 178 -2.30 -6.11 -10.04
CA TYR A 178 -3.77 -6.12 -10.10
C TYR A 178 -4.32 -7.53 -9.84
N ASP A 179 -3.73 -8.56 -10.45
CA ASP A 179 -4.20 -9.94 -10.34
C ASP A 179 -4.01 -10.49 -8.92
N ILE A 180 -2.83 -10.28 -8.32
CA ILE A 180 -2.54 -10.67 -6.93
C ILE A 180 -3.47 -9.92 -5.96
N SER A 181 -3.64 -8.61 -6.13
CA SER A 181 -4.52 -7.82 -5.27
C SER A 181 -5.99 -8.25 -5.41
N SER A 182 -6.43 -8.61 -6.63
CA SER A 182 -7.78 -9.13 -6.89
C SER A 182 -8.03 -10.47 -6.19
N MET A 183 -7.05 -11.39 -6.25
CA MET A 183 -7.12 -12.66 -5.52
C MET A 183 -7.19 -12.43 -4.01
N LEU A 184 -6.36 -11.54 -3.47
CA LEU A 184 -6.34 -11.20 -2.04
C LEU A 184 -7.64 -10.53 -1.58
N LEU A 185 -8.19 -9.61 -2.38
CA LEU A 185 -9.49 -8.98 -2.09
C LEU A 185 -10.61 -10.01 -2.02
N LYS A 186 -10.67 -10.93 -2.98
CA LYS A 186 -11.64 -12.04 -2.98
C LYS A 186 -11.50 -12.91 -1.74
N LEU A 187 -10.28 -13.31 -1.39
CA LEU A 187 -10.02 -14.14 -0.20
C LEU A 187 -10.38 -13.40 1.10
N ALA A 188 -10.08 -12.12 1.20
CA ALA A 188 -10.42 -11.30 2.36
C ALA A 188 -11.93 -11.10 2.51
N ILE A 189 -12.67 -10.85 1.41
CA ILE A 189 -14.15 -10.80 1.43
C ILE A 189 -14.70 -12.13 1.92
N GLN A 190 -14.25 -13.25 1.33
CA GLN A 190 -14.69 -14.59 1.71
C GLN A 190 -14.35 -14.94 3.17
N ALA A 191 -13.25 -14.42 3.71
CA ALA A 191 -12.89 -14.56 5.12
C ALA A 191 -13.88 -13.83 6.02
N ASN A 192 -14.10 -12.55 5.75
CA ASN A 192 -15.02 -11.77 6.56
C ASN A 192 -16.47 -12.28 6.45
N ASP A 193 -16.90 -12.75 5.28
CA ASP A 193 -18.24 -13.33 5.05
C ASP A 193 -18.54 -14.58 5.88
N ARG A 194 -17.50 -15.35 6.24
CA ARG A 194 -17.59 -16.54 7.12
C ARG A 194 -17.21 -16.24 8.58
N GLY A 195 -17.07 -14.96 8.94
CA GLY A 195 -16.75 -14.52 10.31
C GLY A 195 -15.27 -14.54 10.68
N ASP A 196 -14.38 -14.75 9.70
CA ASP A 196 -12.93 -14.74 9.86
C ASP A 196 -12.40 -13.32 9.56
N PHE A 197 -12.23 -12.53 10.62
CA PHE A 197 -11.94 -11.10 10.54
C PHE A 197 -10.58 -10.84 9.86
N PHE A 198 -10.59 -10.33 8.63
CA PHE A 198 -9.35 -10.16 7.87
C PHE A 198 -9.22 -8.74 7.29
N PRO A 199 -8.36 -7.87 7.85
CA PRO A 199 -8.22 -6.48 7.40
C PRO A 199 -7.35 -6.30 6.16
N MET A 200 -7.65 -5.24 5.41
CA MET A 200 -6.83 -4.75 4.30
C MET A 200 -6.63 -3.24 4.40
N LEU A 201 -5.44 -2.75 4.06
CA LEU A 201 -5.14 -1.32 3.88
C LEU A 201 -4.61 -1.08 2.48
N GLY A 202 -5.20 -0.13 1.75
CA GLY A 202 -4.68 0.35 0.46
C GLY A 202 -4.11 1.76 0.57
N THR A 203 -2.96 2.01 -0.04
CA THR A 203 -2.32 3.34 -0.08
C THR A 203 -2.06 3.73 -1.52
N CYS A 204 -2.48 4.94 -1.93
CA CYS A 204 -2.30 5.49 -3.28
C CYS A 204 -2.76 4.51 -4.37
N LEU A 205 -1.86 3.84 -5.09
CA LEU A 205 -2.20 2.75 -6.02
C LEU A 205 -3.11 1.67 -5.39
N GLY A 206 -2.97 1.36 -4.10
CA GLY A 206 -3.87 0.45 -3.40
C GLY A 206 -5.30 0.99 -3.23
N PHE A 207 -5.45 2.31 -3.07
CA PHE A 207 -6.76 2.99 -3.10
C PHE A 207 -7.37 2.96 -4.50
N GLU A 208 -6.56 3.24 -5.52
CA GLU A 208 -6.95 3.16 -6.93
C GLU A 208 -7.41 1.75 -7.30
N PHE A 209 -6.67 0.72 -6.84
CA PHE A 209 -7.06 -0.68 -6.98
C PHE A 209 -8.45 -0.95 -6.39
N PHE A 210 -8.72 -0.55 -5.14
CA PHE A 210 -10.05 -0.74 -4.55
C PHE A 210 -11.14 -0.06 -5.39
N THR A 211 -10.87 1.15 -5.86
CA THR A 211 -11.82 1.92 -6.66
C THR A 211 -12.14 1.21 -7.98
N VAL A 212 -11.12 0.73 -8.70
CA VAL A 212 -11.28 -0.01 -9.96
C VAL A 212 -11.94 -1.37 -9.73
N ALA A 213 -11.49 -2.13 -8.74
CA ALA A 213 -11.96 -3.49 -8.48
C ALA A 213 -13.43 -3.53 -8.01
N ILE A 214 -13.82 -2.60 -7.12
CA ILE A 214 -15.20 -2.55 -6.59
C ILE A 214 -16.18 -1.98 -7.62
N SER A 215 -15.79 -0.96 -8.38
CA SER A 215 -16.65 -0.43 -9.46
C SER A 215 -16.76 -1.39 -10.65
N GLY A 216 -15.74 -2.23 -10.87
CA GLY A 216 -15.60 -3.04 -12.08
C GLY A 216 -15.31 -2.19 -13.32
N ASN A 217 -14.78 -0.97 -13.14
CA ASN A 217 -14.51 -0.01 -14.21
C ASN A 217 -13.06 0.48 -14.17
N THR A 218 -12.22 0.03 -15.11
CA THR A 218 -10.81 0.40 -15.23
C THR A 218 -10.58 1.85 -15.67
N SER A 219 -11.63 2.54 -16.13
CA SER A 219 -11.58 3.94 -16.57
C SER A 219 -12.26 4.92 -15.59
N ILE A 220 -12.53 4.51 -14.35
CA ILE A 220 -13.26 5.33 -13.38
C ILE A 220 -12.41 6.47 -12.78
N LEU A 221 -11.08 6.34 -12.83
CA LEU A 221 -10.15 7.33 -12.30
C LEU A 221 -9.99 8.50 -13.29
N GLY A 222 -9.92 9.71 -12.76
CA GLY A 222 -9.62 10.93 -13.51
C GLY A 222 -8.19 11.41 -13.26
N ASN A 223 -7.74 12.38 -14.05
CA ASN A 223 -6.43 13.02 -13.87
C ASN A 223 -6.53 14.18 -12.86
N PHE A 224 -5.55 14.26 -11.95
CA PHE A 224 -5.43 15.30 -10.93
C PHE A 224 -3.95 15.70 -10.75
N ASP A 225 -3.66 16.99 -10.55
CA ASP A 225 -2.27 17.44 -10.30
C ASP A 225 -1.95 17.39 -8.80
N ALA A 226 -1.83 16.18 -8.27
CA ALA A 226 -1.53 15.93 -6.85
C ALA A 226 -0.16 15.27 -6.66
N GLY A 227 0.74 15.45 -7.64
CA GLY A 227 2.11 14.96 -7.55
C GLY A 227 2.97 15.84 -6.64
N ASN A 228 3.65 15.25 -5.67
CA ASN A 228 4.69 15.87 -4.85
C ASN A 228 4.22 17.10 -4.05
N ILE A 229 3.17 16.95 -3.25
CA ILE A 229 2.65 18.00 -2.35
C ILE A 229 2.30 17.45 -0.98
N ALA A 230 2.49 18.25 0.06
CA ALA A 230 1.91 17.98 1.38
C ALA A 230 0.54 18.67 1.48
N SER A 231 -0.46 17.93 1.95
CA SER A 231 -1.86 18.36 1.99
C SER A 231 -2.48 18.20 3.38
N ARG A 232 -3.51 19.00 3.62
CA ARG A 232 -4.46 18.81 4.72
C ARG A 232 -5.60 17.90 4.26
N LEU A 233 -6.38 17.37 5.18
CA LEU A 233 -7.59 16.61 4.87
C LEU A 233 -8.85 17.44 5.09
N GLU A 234 -9.79 17.38 4.14
CA GLU A 234 -11.13 17.94 4.28
C GLU A 234 -12.06 16.81 4.75
N PHE A 235 -12.29 16.71 6.07
CA PHE A 235 -13.09 15.64 6.66
C PHE A 235 -14.58 15.77 6.32
N THR A 236 -15.21 14.63 6.01
CA THR A 236 -16.66 14.53 5.91
C THR A 236 -17.28 14.27 7.29
N PRO A 237 -18.61 14.43 7.44
CA PRO A 237 -19.30 14.03 8.68
C PRO A 237 -19.11 12.55 9.04
N ASP A 238 -18.87 11.68 8.06
CA ASP A 238 -18.63 10.25 8.25
C ASP A 238 -17.26 9.95 8.88
N ALA A 239 -16.32 10.90 8.92
CA ALA A 239 -15.02 10.73 9.59
C ALA A 239 -15.17 10.53 11.10
N ALA A 240 -16.14 11.22 11.70
CA ALA A 240 -16.38 11.17 13.14
C ALA A 240 -16.87 9.78 13.55
N GLY A 241 -16.13 9.11 14.43
CA GLY A 241 -16.46 7.76 14.87
C GLY A 241 -16.17 6.65 13.85
N SER A 242 -15.49 6.96 12.74
CA SER A 242 -15.01 5.96 11.78
C SER A 242 -14.00 5.00 12.41
N ARG A 243 -13.91 3.79 11.87
CA ARG A 243 -12.91 2.81 12.30
C ARG A 243 -11.52 3.21 11.83
N PHE A 244 -11.43 3.87 10.68
CA PHE A 244 -10.18 4.42 10.16
C PHE A 244 -9.50 5.35 11.19
N PHE A 245 -10.24 6.34 11.71
CA PHE A 245 -9.69 7.36 12.60
C PHE A 245 -9.77 6.98 14.09
N SER A 246 -10.13 5.74 14.43
CA SER A 246 -10.32 5.31 15.83
C SER A 246 -9.04 5.34 16.69
N THR A 247 -7.87 5.37 16.04
CA THR A 247 -6.55 5.48 16.70
C THR A 247 -5.97 6.89 16.62
N PHE A 248 -6.68 7.84 16.02
CA PHE A 248 -6.24 9.23 15.88
C PHE A 248 -6.84 10.03 17.03
N SER A 249 -6.02 10.84 17.71
CA SER A 249 -6.54 11.71 18.76
C SER A 249 -7.37 12.85 18.15
N PRO A 250 -8.35 13.41 18.88
CA PRO A 250 -9.09 14.58 18.40
C PRO A 250 -8.18 15.75 18.02
N GLU A 251 -7.08 15.95 18.75
CA GLU A 251 -6.08 16.98 18.47
C GLU A 251 -5.36 16.69 17.16
N LEU A 252 -4.93 15.45 16.91
CA LEU A 252 -4.30 15.07 15.66
C LEU A 252 -5.25 15.26 14.47
N MET A 253 -6.52 14.86 14.62
CA MET A 253 -7.55 15.10 13.61
C MET A 253 -7.71 16.59 13.32
N ALA A 254 -7.79 17.44 14.34
CA ALA A 254 -7.84 18.89 14.16
C ALA A 254 -6.61 19.44 13.42
N ARG A 255 -5.41 18.92 13.73
CA ARG A 255 -4.17 19.30 13.03
C ARG A 255 -4.15 18.83 11.57
N MET A 256 -4.66 17.64 11.26
CA MET A 256 -4.78 17.16 9.88
C MET A 256 -5.76 18.00 9.04
N ALA A 257 -6.75 18.64 9.68
CA ALA A 257 -7.67 19.56 9.00
C ALA A 257 -7.07 20.94 8.71
N ASP A 258 -6.04 21.35 9.48
CA ASP A 258 -5.47 22.70 9.46
C ASP A 258 -4.09 22.77 8.80
N ALA A 259 -3.29 21.72 8.92
CA ALA A 259 -1.89 21.68 8.48
C ALA A 259 -1.64 20.61 7.40
N PRO A 260 -0.64 20.84 6.52
CA PRO A 260 -0.27 19.89 5.48
C PRO A 260 0.52 18.72 6.06
N LEU A 261 -0.19 17.68 6.52
CA LEU A 261 0.38 16.52 7.23
C LEU A 261 0.38 15.22 6.42
N THR A 262 -0.24 15.20 5.24
CA THR A 262 -0.32 14.02 4.37
C THR A 262 0.44 14.23 3.08
N MET A 263 1.30 13.30 2.69
CA MET A 263 2.02 13.36 1.42
C MET A 263 1.15 12.85 0.27
N GLU A 264 0.90 13.69 -0.72
CA GLU A 264 0.25 13.33 -1.99
C GLU A 264 1.31 13.15 -3.09
N ASN A 265 1.21 12.05 -3.82
CA ASN A 265 2.10 11.79 -4.95
C ASN A 265 1.43 10.93 -6.02
N HIS A 266 0.32 11.42 -6.56
CA HIS A 266 -0.49 10.72 -7.55
C HIS A 266 -0.90 11.64 -8.70
N GLN A 267 -1.18 11.02 -9.85
CA GLN A 267 -1.72 11.68 -11.04
C GLN A 267 -3.17 11.25 -11.31
N PHE A 268 -3.60 10.14 -10.70
CA PHE A 268 -4.92 9.58 -10.83
C PHE A 268 -5.61 9.60 -9.47
N ALA A 269 -6.87 10.01 -9.46
CA ALA A 269 -7.74 9.95 -8.30
C ALA A 269 -9.20 9.88 -8.77
N ILE A 270 -10.15 9.98 -7.86
CA ILE A 270 -11.58 9.96 -8.18
C ILE A 270 -12.29 11.14 -7.51
N SER A 271 -13.10 11.86 -8.28
CA SER A 271 -13.90 12.96 -7.75
C SER A 271 -14.98 12.42 -6.80
N PRO A 272 -15.40 13.19 -5.78
CA PRO A 272 -16.51 12.78 -4.91
C PRO A 272 -17.80 12.50 -5.68
N ARG A 273 -18.07 13.30 -6.74
CA ARG A 273 -19.23 13.11 -7.62
C ARG A 273 -19.19 11.77 -8.34
N THR A 274 -18.04 11.39 -8.90
CA THR A 274 -17.88 10.11 -9.60
C THR A 274 -17.98 8.95 -8.60
N PHE A 275 -17.31 9.06 -7.44
CA PHE A 275 -17.31 8.02 -6.42
C PHE A 275 -18.72 7.74 -5.87
N LEU A 276 -19.44 8.80 -5.47
CA LEU A 276 -20.79 8.68 -4.93
C LEU A 276 -21.84 8.35 -6.00
N GLY A 277 -21.58 8.73 -7.25
CA GLY A 277 -22.43 8.41 -8.40
C GLY A 277 -22.32 6.95 -8.85
N ASP A 278 -21.22 6.26 -8.52
CA ASP A 278 -21.07 4.83 -8.78
C ASP A 278 -21.81 4.01 -7.68
N PRO A 279 -22.82 3.20 -8.04
CA PRO A 279 -23.60 2.48 -7.04
C PRO A 279 -22.79 1.39 -6.31
N ALA A 280 -21.77 0.80 -6.91
CA ALA A 280 -20.97 -0.23 -6.26
C ALA A 280 -20.03 0.40 -5.22
N LEU A 281 -19.35 1.49 -5.56
CA LEU A 281 -18.48 2.22 -4.63
C LEU A 281 -19.26 2.83 -3.46
N SER A 282 -20.34 3.57 -3.75
CA SER A 282 -21.13 4.24 -2.70
C SER A 282 -21.77 3.26 -1.71
N ARG A 283 -22.15 2.05 -2.16
CA ARG A 283 -22.61 0.96 -1.29
C ARG A 283 -21.48 0.32 -0.51
N PHE A 284 -20.31 0.14 -1.11
CA PHE A 284 -19.22 -0.58 -0.46
C PHE A 284 -18.45 0.27 0.55
N PHE A 285 -18.24 1.56 0.25
CA PHE A 285 -17.39 2.46 1.00
C PHE A 285 -18.14 3.68 1.56
N ARG A 286 -17.60 4.23 2.64
CA ARG A 286 -17.86 5.60 3.12
C ARG A 286 -16.67 6.47 2.77
N VAL A 287 -16.93 7.69 2.33
CA VAL A 287 -15.90 8.71 2.13
C VAL A 287 -15.69 9.44 3.44
N LEU A 288 -14.48 9.37 3.98
CA LEU A 288 -14.12 9.98 5.27
C LEU A 288 -13.41 11.32 5.11
N SER A 289 -12.65 11.50 4.02
CA SER A 289 -12.08 12.79 3.69
C SER A 289 -11.91 12.97 2.19
N THR A 290 -11.86 14.22 1.79
CA THR A 290 -11.36 14.67 0.49
C THR A 290 -10.06 15.44 0.66
N SER A 291 -9.36 15.65 -0.45
CA SER A 291 -8.21 16.53 -0.58
C SER A 291 -8.37 17.34 -1.87
N LYS A 292 -7.54 18.37 -2.06
CA LYS A 292 -7.50 19.16 -3.29
C LYS A 292 -6.15 19.00 -3.98
N ASP A 293 -6.19 18.98 -5.31
CA ASP A 293 -4.97 19.00 -6.12
C ASP A 293 -4.38 20.42 -6.18
N LYS A 294 -3.26 20.61 -6.90
CA LYS A 294 -2.61 21.93 -7.02
C LYS A 294 -3.47 22.98 -7.71
N GLN A 295 -4.51 22.59 -8.45
CA GLN A 295 -5.47 23.50 -9.08
C GLN A 295 -6.71 23.74 -8.21
N GLY A 296 -6.79 23.14 -7.02
CA GLY A 296 -7.93 23.24 -6.13
C GLY A 296 -9.07 22.28 -6.48
N VAL A 297 -8.86 21.32 -7.37
CA VAL A 297 -9.87 20.32 -7.76
C VAL A 297 -9.93 19.24 -6.69
N GLU A 298 -11.14 18.96 -6.20
CA GLU A 298 -11.39 18.03 -5.11
C GLU A 298 -11.40 16.56 -5.59
N TYR A 299 -10.76 15.68 -4.80
CA TYR A 299 -10.81 14.23 -4.95
C TYR A 299 -10.99 13.52 -3.61
N VAL A 300 -11.51 12.29 -3.64
CA VAL A 300 -11.64 11.43 -2.47
C VAL A 300 -10.26 11.01 -1.98
N SER A 301 -9.96 11.25 -0.70
CA SER A 301 -8.62 11.00 -0.15
C SER A 301 -8.57 9.89 0.91
N THR A 302 -9.67 9.61 1.61
CA THR A 302 -9.75 8.51 2.58
C THR A 302 -11.12 7.85 2.54
N VAL A 303 -11.13 6.51 2.54
CA VAL A 303 -12.35 5.69 2.62
C VAL A 303 -12.21 4.55 3.62
N GLU A 304 -13.34 4.10 4.15
CA GLU A 304 -13.45 2.81 4.82
C GLU A 304 -14.63 2.02 4.28
N ALA A 305 -14.49 0.70 4.17
CA ALA A 305 -15.59 -0.15 3.73
C ALA A 305 -16.71 -0.14 4.78
N ARG A 306 -17.97 -0.32 4.38
CA ARG A 306 -19.09 -0.32 5.33
C ARG A 306 -19.08 -1.59 6.19
N GLU A 307 -18.94 -2.74 5.54
CA GLU A 307 -19.12 -4.07 6.15
C GLU A 307 -17.81 -4.84 6.36
N TYR A 308 -16.71 -4.39 5.76
CA TYR A 308 -15.42 -5.08 5.80
C TYR A 308 -14.37 -4.23 6.56
N PRO A 309 -13.37 -4.86 7.21
CA PRO A 309 -12.23 -4.16 7.79
C PRO A 309 -11.23 -3.67 6.74
N PHE A 310 -11.72 -3.06 5.66
CA PHE A 310 -10.91 -2.53 4.57
C PHE A 310 -10.85 -1.01 4.67
N LEU A 311 -9.63 -0.49 4.65
CA LEU A 311 -9.31 0.93 4.72
C LEU A 311 -8.52 1.33 3.48
N ALA A 312 -8.67 2.56 3.02
CA ALA A 312 -7.77 3.07 1.98
C ALA A 312 -7.52 4.57 2.08
N THR A 313 -6.29 4.97 1.76
CA THR A 313 -5.83 6.35 1.64
C THR A 313 -5.29 6.61 0.25
N GLN A 314 -5.62 7.73 -0.36
CA GLN A 314 -4.95 8.20 -1.57
C GLN A 314 -3.53 8.73 -1.24
N TRP A 315 -3.37 9.27 -0.03
CA TRP A 315 -2.12 9.83 0.48
C TRP A 315 -1.21 8.79 1.14
N HIS A 316 0.07 9.13 1.26
CA HIS A 316 1.18 8.29 1.72
C HIS A 316 1.60 8.58 3.16
N ALA A 317 1.03 7.87 4.12
CA ALA A 317 1.40 8.02 5.53
C ALA A 317 2.85 7.55 5.80
N GLU A 318 3.32 6.52 5.09
CA GLU A 318 4.62 5.88 5.33
C GLU A 318 5.80 6.82 5.06
N LYS A 319 5.61 7.82 4.19
CA LYS A 319 6.68 8.72 3.76
C LYS A 319 7.13 9.67 4.86
N ASN A 320 6.20 10.15 5.68
CA ASN A 320 6.46 11.17 6.69
C ASN A 320 7.58 10.79 7.66
N ALA A 321 7.70 9.51 8.01
CA ALA A 321 8.72 9.01 8.94
C ALA A 321 9.97 8.44 8.24
N PHE A 322 9.87 7.99 6.98
CA PHE A 322 10.85 7.06 6.41
C PHE A 322 11.48 7.46 5.07
N GLU A 323 10.91 8.43 4.35
CA GLU A 323 11.40 8.84 3.03
C GLU A 323 11.94 10.28 3.05
N TRP A 324 13.24 10.45 2.78
CA TRP A 324 13.98 11.72 2.99
C TRP A 324 14.55 12.31 1.70
N ALA A 325 14.07 11.87 0.55
CA ALA A 325 14.53 12.39 -0.73
C ALA A 325 14.24 13.90 -0.81
N SER A 326 15.27 14.74 -0.97
CA SER A 326 15.16 16.20 -0.83
C SER A 326 14.28 16.88 -1.88
N TYR A 327 13.98 16.19 -2.98
CA TYR A 327 13.08 16.67 -4.02
C TYR A 327 11.60 16.34 -3.71
N GLN A 328 11.33 15.54 -2.68
CA GLN A 328 9.98 15.21 -2.26
C GLN A 328 9.49 16.16 -1.16
N ALA A 329 8.25 16.63 -1.29
CA ALA A 329 7.58 17.50 -0.34
C ALA A 329 6.99 16.71 0.85
N ASN A 330 7.70 15.69 1.34
CA ASN A 330 7.23 14.85 2.44
C ASN A 330 7.17 15.67 3.75
N PRO A 331 6.03 15.69 4.46
CA PRO A 331 5.95 16.38 5.74
C PRO A 331 6.64 15.57 6.83
N HIS A 332 7.58 16.19 7.54
CA HIS A 332 8.41 15.55 8.58
C HIS A 332 8.19 16.12 9.98
N SER A 333 7.12 16.89 10.20
CA SER A 333 6.81 17.41 11.53
C SER A 333 6.48 16.27 12.51
N PRO A 334 6.59 16.48 13.83
CA PRO A 334 6.18 15.49 14.82
C PRO A 334 4.74 15.00 14.61
N GLU A 335 3.82 15.89 14.24
CA GLU A 335 2.43 15.53 13.95
C GLU A 335 2.31 14.68 12.68
N ALA A 336 3.09 14.97 11.64
CA ALA A 336 3.11 14.14 10.43
C ALA A 336 3.62 12.72 10.71
N VAL A 337 4.61 12.58 11.59
CA VAL A 337 5.09 11.26 12.07
C VAL A 337 4.02 10.55 12.91
N GLU A 338 3.27 11.29 13.73
CA GLU A 338 2.16 10.73 14.51
C GLU A 338 1.00 10.25 13.62
N VAL A 339 0.75 10.91 12.48
CA VAL A 339 -0.18 10.40 11.44
C VAL A 339 0.26 9.02 10.96
N THR A 340 1.54 8.85 10.64
CA THR A 340 2.11 7.55 10.22
C THR A 340 1.87 6.49 11.29
N PHE A 341 2.26 6.78 12.53
CA PHE A 341 2.14 5.84 13.64
C PHE A 341 0.67 5.49 13.93
N SER A 342 -0.23 6.47 13.89
CA SER A 342 -1.66 6.27 14.15
C SER A 342 -2.31 5.34 13.13
N LEU A 343 -1.98 5.48 11.84
CA LEU A 343 -2.49 4.59 10.79
C LEU A 343 -1.87 3.18 10.90
N ALA A 344 -0.57 3.08 11.14
CA ALA A 344 0.10 1.81 11.37
C ALA A 344 -0.53 1.06 12.56
N ARG A 345 -0.72 1.76 13.68
CA ARG A 345 -1.38 1.23 14.87
C ARG A 345 -2.79 0.76 14.58
N ASN A 346 -3.55 1.46 13.73
CA ASN A 346 -4.89 1.05 13.33
C ASN A 346 -4.87 -0.31 12.61
N LEU A 347 -4.08 -0.43 11.55
CA LEU A 347 -3.93 -1.66 10.78
C LEU A 347 -3.50 -2.83 11.68
N LEU A 348 -2.49 -2.60 12.52
CA LEU A 348 -1.98 -3.66 13.37
C LEU A 348 -2.98 -4.05 14.46
N ASN A 349 -3.72 -3.12 15.06
CA ASN A 349 -4.80 -3.45 15.99
C ASN A 349 -5.88 -4.32 15.34
N MET A 350 -6.22 -4.07 14.07
CA MET A 350 -7.12 -4.94 13.32
C MET A 350 -6.49 -6.31 13.04
N ALA A 351 -5.23 -6.37 12.63
CA ALA A 351 -4.53 -7.62 12.30
C ALA A 351 -4.46 -8.58 13.50
N ARG A 352 -4.37 -8.07 14.73
CA ARG A 352 -4.35 -8.88 15.96
C ARG A 352 -5.65 -9.67 16.21
N ARG A 353 -6.72 -9.43 15.45
CA ARG A 353 -8.06 -9.99 15.67
C ARG A 353 -8.32 -11.30 14.93
N ASN A 354 -7.39 -11.78 14.10
CA ASN A 354 -7.43 -13.14 13.57
C ASN A 354 -6.18 -13.94 13.95
N PHE A 355 -6.31 -15.25 13.82
CA PHE A 355 -5.34 -16.24 14.30
C PHE A 355 -4.71 -17.05 13.17
N HIS A 356 -4.77 -16.54 11.94
CA HIS A 356 -3.96 -17.06 10.85
C HIS A 356 -2.50 -17.12 11.28
N LYS A 357 -1.83 -18.22 10.96
CA LYS A 357 -0.44 -18.45 11.34
C LYS A 357 0.22 -19.49 10.44
N PRO A 358 1.54 -19.40 10.26
CA PRO A 358 2.32 -20.46 9.64
C PRO A 358 2.21 -21.78 10.40
N VAL A 359 2.38 -22.90 9.69
CA VAL A 359 2.31 -24.26 10.26
C VAL A 359 3.45 -24.56 11.24
N SER A 360 4.57 -23.85 11.12
CA SER A 360 5.75 -24.00 11.98
C SER A 360 6.54 -22.70 12.08
N ILE A 361 7.47 -22.64 13.04
CA ILE A 361 8.40 -21.51 13.17
C ILE A 361 9.29 -21.40 11.93
N ASP A 362 9.76 -22.52 11.37
CA ASP A 362 10.60 -22.49 10.16
C ASP A 362 9.84 -21.93 8.95
N ALA A 363 8.55 -22.31 8.80
CA ALA A 363 7.68 -21.72 7.79
C ALA A 363 7.48 -20.21 8.03
N GLU A 364 7.31 -19.79 9.27
CA GLU A 364 7.24 -18.36 9.62
C GLU A 364 8.52 -17.61 9.25
N LEU A 365 9.69 -18.16 9.59
CA LEU A 365 10.98 -17.54 9.30
C LEU A 365 11.23 -17.43 7.80
N ALA A 366 10.84 -18.44 7.01
CA ALA A 366 10.99 -18.42 5.55
C ALA A 366 10.13 -17.36 4.86
N LEU A 367 9.03 -16.92 5.48
CA LEU A 367 8.12 -15.90 4.92
C LEU A 367 8.56 -14.46 5.19
N GLN A 368 9.43 -14.22 6.17
CA GLN A 368 9.69 -12.85 6.62
C GLN A 368 10.50 -12.02 5.63
N ILE A 369 10.23 -10.71 5.62
CA ILE A 369 10.96 -9.72 4.82
C ILE A 369 12.48 -9.72 5.08
N TYR A 370 12.92 -10.20 6.25
CA TYR A 370 14.34 -10.26 6.61
C TYR A 370 15.19 -11.21 5.75
N ASN A 371 14.55 -12.08 4.96
CA ASN A 371 15.24 -12.91 3.98
C ASN A 371 15.63 -12.14 2.70
N TYR A 372 15.26 -10.87 2.59
CA TYR A 372 15.46 -10.06 1.41
C TYR A 372 16.39 -8.87 1.75
N PRO A 373 17.53 -8.71 1.04
CA PRO A 373 18.41 -7.57 1.28
C PRO A 373 17.75 -6.27 0.81
N VAL A 374 17.81 -5.24 1.64
CA VAL A 374 17.38 -3.90 1.25
C VAL A 374 18.47 -3.23 0.43
N LEU A 375 18.12 -2.73 -0.76
CA LEU A 375 19.02 -1.96 -1.61
C LEU A 375 18.82 -0.46 -1.39
N TYR A 376 19.93 0.29 -1.31
CA TYR A 376 19.86 1.75 -1.19
C TYR A 376 19.50 2.39 -2.54
N SER A 377 18.33 3.03 -2.60
CA SER A 377 17.80 3.69 -3.80
C SER A 377 17.59 5.20 -3.65
N GLY A 378 18.03 5.81 -2.55
CA GLY A 378 17.82 7.24 -2.26
C GLY A 378 18.85 8.18 -2.89
N ARG A 379 19.40 7.85 -4.06
CA ARG A 379 20.37 8.71 -4.77
C ARG A 379 19.70 9.76 -5.63
#